data_AF-A0A967IDC0-F1
#
_entry.id   AF-A0A967IDC0-F1
#
_cell.length_a   1.000
_cell.length_b   1.000
_cell.length_c   1.000
_cell.angle_alpha   90.00
_cell.angle_beta   90.00
_cell.angle_gamma   90.00
#
_symmetry.space_group_name_H-M   'P 1'
#
loop_
_entity.id
_entity.type
_entity.pdbx_description
1 polymer ?
#
loop_
_entity_poly.entity_id
_entity_poly.type
_entity_poly.pdbx_seq_one_letter_code
_entity_poly.pdbx_strand_id
1 'polypeptide(L)'
;SRRIANRTNGAFDVTLGRLIRLWGFAEGEPRLPAAGEITRALSGSGPESFKISGNMVEKESTDLAIDLGGVAKGYAIDRAVA
;
A
#
# COMPACT_ATOMS: atom_id res chain seq x y z
N SER A 1 2.43 10.06 -2.21
CA SER A 1 1.39 9.01 -2.39
C SER A 1 -0.01 9.43 -1.94
N ARG A 2 -0.23 9.96 -0.73
CA ARG A 2 -1.58 10.38 -0.24
C ARG A 2 -2.32 11.36 -1.17
N ARG A 3 -1.60 12.31 -1.76
CA ARG A 3 -2.16 13.24 -2.78
C ARG A 3 -2.69 12.52 -4.02
N ILE A 4 -2.02 11.45 -4.47
CA ILE A 4 -2.44 10.67 -5.64
C ILE A 4 -3.68 9.86 -5.27
N ALA A 5 -3.67 9.20 -4.12
CA ALA A 5 -4.82 8.45 -3.61
C ALA A 5 -6.09 9.30 -3.58
N ASN A 6 -6.01 10.53 -3.05
CA ASN A 6 -7.14 11.46 -3.03
C ASN A 6 -7.59 11.86 -4.45
N ARG A 7 -6.66 12.17 -5.35
CA ARG A 7 -6.98 12.55 -6.75
C ARG A 7 -7.62 11.41 -7.54
N THR A 8 -7.33 10.16 -7.18
CA THR A 8 -7.88 8.97 -7.82
C THR A 8 -9.09 8.40 -7.07
N ASN A 9 -9.61 9.13 -6.08
CA ASN A 9 -10.72 8.68 -5.23
C ASN A 9 -10.50 7.27 -4.65
N GLY A 10 -9.28 6.99 -4.17
CA GLY A 10 -8.89 5.70 -3.58
C GLY A 10 -8.44 4.62 -4.58
N ALA A 11 -8.53 4.82 -5.89
CA ALA A 11 -8.10 3.80 -6.86
C ALA A 11 -6.58 3.51 -6.80
N PHE A 12 -5.76 4.50 -6.43
CA PHE A 12 -4.37 4.30 -6.05
C PHE A 12 -4.24 4.32 -4.52
N ASP A 13 -3.91 3.18 -3.91
CA ASP A 13 -3.73 3.08 -2.46
C ASP A 13 -2.51 2.25 -2.09
N VAL A 14 -1.56 2.89 -1.40
CA VAL A 14 -0.31 2.27 -0.95
C VAL A 14 -0.49 1.40 0.31
N THR A 15 -1.65 1.42 0.94
CA THR A 15 -1.95 0.65 2.16
C THR A 15 -2.44 -0.77 1.86
N LEU A 16 -2.56 -1.14 0.58
CA LEU A 16 -3.01 -2.45 0.11
C LEU A 16 -1.91 -3.53 0.17
N GLY A 17 -0.83 -3.31 0.92
CA GLY A 17 0.32 -4.22 0.95
C GLY A 17 -0.04 -5.64 1.41
N ARG A 18 -0.96 -5.79 2.37
CA ARG A 18 -1.46 -7.11 2.78
C ARG A 18 -2.24 -7.81 1.68
N LEU A 19 -3.05 -7.07 0.94
CA LEU A 19 -3.79 -7.61 -0.20
C LEU A 19 -2.82 -8.06 -1.28
N ILE A 20 -1.84 -7.24 -1.64
CA ILE A 20 -0.83 -7.59 -2.67
C ILE A 20 -0.09 -8.88 -2.33
N ARG A 21 0.36 -9.03 -1.07
CA ARG A 21 0.98 -10.27 -0.58
C ARG A 21 0.02 -11.46 -0.58
N LEU A 22 -1.25 -11.24 -0.24
CA LEU A 22 -2.27 -12.30 -0.26
C LEU A 22 -2.40 -12.95 -1.64
N TRP A 23 -2.31 -12.14 -2.70
CA TRP A 23 -2.37 -12.58 -4.09
C TRP A 23 -1.10 -13.32 -4.56
N GLY A 24 -0.01 -13.27 -3.79
CA GLY A 24 1.24 -14.01 -4.08
C GLY A 24 2.11 -13.40 -5.18
N PHE A 25 1.81 -12.17 -5.62
CA PHE A 25 2.55 -11.52 -6.71
C PHE A 25 4.00 -11.19 -6.32
N ALA A 26 4.25 -10.89 -5.05
CA ALA A 26 5.59 -10.56 -4.57
C ALA A 26 6.45 -11.83 -4.40
N GLU A 27 5.81 -12.96 -4.13
CA GLU A 27 6.43 -14.25 -3.83
C GLU A 27 6.60 -15.14 -5.08
N GLY A 28 6.02 -14.75 -6.22
CA GLY A 28 6.08 -15.53 -7.46
C GLY A 28 5.13 -16.73 -7.50
N GLU A 29 4.24 -16.84 -6.52
CA GLU A 29 3.28 -17.93 -6.35
C GLU A 29 1.85 -17.38 -6.41
N PRO A 30 1.39 -16.91 -7.59
CA PRO A 30 0.10 -16.26 -7.71
C PRO A 30 -1.05 -17.21 -7.41
N ARG A 31 -2.02 -16.74 -6.62
CA ARG A 31 -3.22 -17.51 -6.30
C ARG A 31 -4.46 -16.63 -6.32
N LEU A 32 -5.62 -17.27 -6.42
CA LEU A 32 -6.92 -16.63 -6.25
C LEU A 32 -7.39 -16.74 -4.79
N PRO A 33 -7.42 -15.66 -4.00
CA PRO A 33 -7.85 -15.74 -2.61
C PRO A 33 -9.37 -15.84 -2.47
N ALA A 34 -9.82 -16.49 -1.41
CA ALA A 34 -11.25 -16.53 -1.07
C ALA A 34 -11.73 -15.17 -0.57
N ALA A 35 -13.03 -14.87 -0.73
CA ALA A 35 -13.61 -13.59 -0.36
C ALA A 35 -13.32 -13.20 1.10
N GLY A 36 -13.42 -14.15 2.05
CA GLY A 36 -13.11 -13.90 3.46
C GLY A 36 -11.63 -13.58 3.73
N GLU A 37 -10.70 -14.09 2.91
CA GLU A 37 -9.29 -13.72 2.99
C GLU A 37 -9.07 -12.28 2.50
N ILE A 38 -9.74 -11.89 1.42
CA ILE A 38 -9.69 -10.53 0.87
C ILE A 38 -10.21 -9.53 1.90
N THR A 39 -11.37 -9.78 2.50
CA THR A 39 -11.93 -8.92 3.55
C THR A 39 -10.97 -8.76 4.73
N ARG A 40 -10.34 -9.85 5.18
CA ARG A 40 -9.35 -9.79 6.27
C ARG A 40 -8.09 -9.02 5.88
N ALA A 41 -7.60 -9.17 4.65
CA ALA A 41 -6.42 -8.47 4.17
C ALA A 41 -6.65 -6.96 3.96
N LEU A 42 -7.90 -6.55 3.69
CA LEU A 42 -8.31 -5.15 3.62
C LEU A 42 -8.43 -4.49 5.00
N SER A 43 -8.52 -5.27 6.08
CA SER A 43 -8.54 -4.70 7.43
C SER A 43 -7.26 -3.94 7.72
N GLY A 44 -7.39 -2.70 8.21
CA GLY A 44 -6.26 -1.81 8.48
C GLY A 44 -5.68 -1.11 7.25
N SER A 45 -6.29 -1.26 6.07
CA SER A 45 -6.00 -0.41 4.90
C SER A 45 -6.83 0.89 4.94
N GLY A 46 -6.44 1.87 4.14
CA GLY A 46 -7.13 3.16 4.02
C GLY A 46 -6.32 4.36 4.56
N PRO A 47 -6.71 5.60 4.22
CA PRO A 47 -5.96 6.81 4.53
C PRO A 47 -5.85 7.13 6.04
N GLU A 48 -6.72 6.57 6.87
CA GLU A 48 -6.73 6.69 8.33
C GLU A 48 -5.79 5.71 9.04
N SER A 49 -5.25 4.71 8.32
CA SER A 49 -4.40 3.67 8.90
C SER A 49 -3.01 4.13 9.35
N PHE A 50 -2.60 5.34 8.98
CA PHE A 50 -1.35 5.95 9.43
C PHE A 50 -1.38 7.48 9.41
N LYS A 51 -0.47 8.07 10.17
CA LYS A 51 -0.17 9.51 10.18
C LYS A 51 1.29 9.75 9.79
N ILE A 52 1.54 10.94 9.24
CA ILE A 52 2.90 11.40 8.91
C ILE A 52 3.13 12.70 9.69
N SER A 53 4.21 12.73 10.46
CA SER A 53 4.65 13.87 11.25
C SER A 53 6.12 14.16 10.94
N GLY A 54 6.36 15.14 10.05
CA GLY A 54 7.70 15.39 9.52
C GLY A 54 8.23 14.18 8.74
N ASN A 55 9.36 13.63 9.20
CA ASN A 55 9.99 12.43 8.61
C ASN A 55 9.56 11.13 9.31
N MET A 56 8.61 11.19 10.23
CA MET A 56 8.10 10.03 10.95
C MET A 56 6.77 9.56 10.38
N VAL A 57 6.62 8.24 10.25
CA VAL A 57 5.36 7.59 9.89
C VAL A 57 4.91 6.76 11.08
N GLU A 58 3.70 7.01 11.56
CA GLU A 58 3.08 6.30 12.68
C GLU A 58 1.91 5.47 12.17
N LYS A 59 1.89 4.18 12.53
CA LYS A 59 0.77 3.30 12.19
C LYS A 59 -0.35 3.50 13.20
N GLU A 60 -1.57 3.70 12.71
CA GLU A 60 -2.80 3.72 13.52
C GLU A 60 -3.47 2.34 13.57
N SER A 61 -3.07 1.43 12.66
CA SER A 61 -3.50 0.03 12.63
C SER A 61 -2.31 -0.91 12.67
N THR A 62 -2.38 -1.94 13.51
CA THR A 62 -1.40 -3.04 13.55
C THR A 62 -1.38 -3.85 12.26
N ASP A 63 -2.50 -3.86 11.53
CA ASP A 63 -2.67 -4.57 10.27
C ASP A 63 -2.17 -3.77 9.06
N LEU A 64 -1.68 -2.54 9.25
CA LEU A 64 -1.16 -1.75 8.14
C LEU A 64 0.13 -2.37 7.57
N ALA A 65 0.08 -2.69 6.27
CA ALA A 65 1.26 -2.92 5.43
C ALA A 65 1.26 -1.97 4.24
N ILE A 66 2.37 -1.24 4.08
CA ILE A 66 2.55 -0.30 2.98
C ILE A 66 3.28 -1.01 1.83
N ASP A 67 2.76 -0.85 0.61
CA ASP A 67 3.43 -1.18 -0.64
C ASP A 67 3.62 0.08 -1.47
N LEU A 68 4.87 0.33 -1.88
CA LEU A 68 5.24 1.49 -2.70
C LEU A 68 5.56 1.11 -4.16
N GLY A 69 5.29 -0.14 -4.59
CA GLY A 69 5.67 -0.64 -5.91
C GLY A 69 5.13 0.21 -7.06
N GLY A 70 3.95 0.81 -6.89
CA GLY A 70 3.32 1.70 -7.86
C GLY A 70 3.91 3.13 -7.95
N VAL A 71 4.84 3.52 -7.07
CA VAL A 71 5.44 4.89 -7.07
C VAL A 71 6.96 4.91 -6.86
N ALA A 72 7.52 3.92 -6.18
CA ALA A 72 8.92 3.89 -5.77
C ALA A 72 9.89 3.93 -6.95
N LYS A 73 9.55 3.30 -8.08
CA LYS A 73 10.41 3.26 -9.27
C LYS A 73 10.59 4.66 -9.88
N GLY A 74 9.50 5.42 -9.99
CA GLY A 74 9.55 6.81 -10.47
C GLY A 74 10.41 7.68 -9.56
N TYR A 75 10.20 7.57 -8.23
CA TYR A 75 11.03 8.27 -7.26
C TYR A 75 12.52 7.92 -7.37
N ALA A 76 12.86 6.65 -7.57
CA ALA A 76 14.26 6.23 -7.74
C ALA A 76 14.91 6.89 -8.97
N ILE A 77 14.18 6.98 -10.08
CA ILE A 77 14.64 7.68 -11.29
C ILE A 77 14.82 9.17 -11.01
N ASP A 78 13.83 9.82 -10.37
CA ASP A 78 13.91 11.25 -10.01
C ASP A 78 15.16 11.54 -9.15
N ARG A 79 15.52 10.63 -8.24
CA ARG A 79 16.71 10.73 -7.39
C ARG A 79 18.02 10.45 -8.11
N ALA A 80 18.01 9.67 -9.19
CA ALA A 80 19.21 9.36 -9.96
C ALA A 80 19.59 10.47 -10.96
N VAL A 81 18.61 11.27 -11.38
CA VAL A 81 18.79 12.38 -12.34
C VAL A 81 19.03 13.72 -11.63
N ALA A 82 18.75 13.82 -10.32
CA ALA A 82 18.96 15.00 -9.49
C ALA A 82 20.39 15.11 -8.97
#